data_AF-I1XKN8-F1
#
_entry.id   AF-I1XKN8-F1
#
_cell.length_a   1.000
_cell.length_b   1.000
_cell.length_c   1.000
_cell.angle_alpha   90.00
_cell.angle_beta   90.00
_cell.angle_gamma   90.00
#
_symmetry.space_group_name_H-M   'P 1'
#
loop_
_entity.id
_entity.type
_entity.pdbx_description
1 polymer ?
#
loop_
_entity_poly.entity_id
_entity_poly.type
_entity_poly.pdbx_seq_one_letter_code
_entity_poly.pdbx_strand_id
1 'polypeptide(L)'
;MKKLILLLLCSPMLANAGAISQLGSGDPLKLVYQEMLYQYQVGLEIHQLYDFKQPMDVMQCKNQYGYIQTRARSMVGTANQVEEEIRSDVIDAAWFALNCSRCGSAEDSCDPVPEKLELLKSQLEAKQKAKAEQQ
;
A
#
# COMPACT_ATOMS: atom_id res chain seq x y z
N MET A 1 28.96 -50.75 6.94
CA MET A 1 28.02 -49.62 7.13
C MET A 1 28.00 -48.81 5.84
N LYS A 2 26.82 -48.75 5.21
CA LYS A 2 26.59 -48.38 3.81
C LYS A 2 26.61 -46.85 3.68
N LYS A 3 27.42 -46.33 2.77
CA LYS A 3 27.52 -44.90 2.41
C LYS A 3 26.17 -44.39 1.89
N LEU A 4 25.62 -43.36 2.54
CA LEU A 4 24.42 -42.60 2.18
C LEU A 4 24.54 -41.34 3.09
N ILE A 5 24.45 -40.07 2.72
CA ILE A 5 23.80 -39.35 1.62
C ILE A 5 24.63 -38.06 1.42
N LEU A 6 25.16 -37.86 0.22
CA LEU A 6 25.73 -36.59 -0.23
C LEU A 6 24.66 -35.91 -1.10
N LEU A 7 23.75 -35.14 -0.50
CA LEU A 7 22.73 -34.33 -1.19
C LEU A 7 22.30 -33.17 -0.28
N LEU A 8 23.19 -32.19 -0.10
CA LEU A 8 22.91 -30.89 0.54
C LEU A 8 23.14 -29.72 -0.45
N LEU A 9 22.97 -30.00 -1.74
CA LEU A 9 22.96 -29.01 -2.81
C LEU A 9 21.52 -28.84 -3.31
N CYS A 10 20.75 -28.05 -2.57
CA CYS A 10 19.59 -27.33 -3.07
C CYS A 10 19.37 -26.17 -2.10
N SER A 11 20.32 -25.23 -2.06
CA SER A 11 20.01 -23.89 -1.59
C SER A 11 18.87 -23.39 -2.48
N PRO A 12 17.67 -23.11 -1.97
CA PRO A 12 16.73 -22.35 -2.77
C PRO A 12 17.45 -21.02 -3.01
N MET A 13 17.75 -20.75 -4.29
CA MET A 13 18.05 -19.39 -4.67
C MET A 13 16.90 -18.56 -4.11
N LEU A 14 17.21 -17.73 -3.11
CA LEU A 14 16.46 -16.54 -2.79
C LEU A 14 16.62 -15.65 -4.03
N ALA A 15 15.95 -16.03 -5.12
CA ALA A 15 15.58 -15.08 -6.15
C ALA A 15 14.85 -14.00 -5.38
N ASN A 16 15.41 -12.79 -5.39
CA ASN A 16 14.72 -11.59 -4.93
C ASN A 16 13.27 -11.71 -5.41
N ALA A 17 12.37 -12.04 -4.49
CA ALA A 17 10.97 -11.78 -4.65
C ALA A 17 10.88 -10.26 -4.59
N GLY A 18 11.28 -9.60 -5.69
CA GLY A 18 10.86 -8.24 -5.96
C GLY A 18 9.36 -8.33 -5.86
N ALA A 19 8.82 -7.78 -4.77
CA ALA A 19 7.42 -7.93 -4.42
C ALA A 19 6.63 -7.49 -5.66
N ILE A 20 6.06 -8.47 -6.39
CA ILE A 20 5.24 -8.18 -7.55
C ILE A 20 4.06 -7.43 -6.97
N SER A 21 4.03 -6.12 -7.24
CA SER A 21 2.99 -5.22 -6.78
C SER A 21 1.64 -5.79 -7.22
N GLN A 22 0.73 -6.05 -6.28
CA GLN A 22 -0.65 -6.44 -6.62
C GLN A 22 -1.40 -5.28 -7.29
N LEU A 23 -0.81 -4.08 -7.33
CA LEU A 23 -1.32 -2.92 -8.04
C LEU A 23 -1.04 -2.95 -9.55
N GLY A 24 -0.30 -3.95 -10.04
CA GLY A 24 0.06 -4.09 -11.44
C GLY A 24 1.47 -3.56 -11.77
N SER A 25 1.73 -3.35 -13.06
CA SER A 25 2.99 -2.83 -13.59
C SER A 25 2.89 -1.34 -13.93
N GLY A 26 3.98 -0.60 -13.73
CA GLY A 26 4.04 0.83 -14.02
C GLY A 26 4.97 1.59 -13.08
N ASP A 27 4.90 2.92 -13.14
CA ASP A 27 5.61 3.81 -12.22
C ASP A 27 5.10 3.59 -10.78
N PRO A 28 5.94 3.14 -9.83
CA PRO A 28 5.51 2.84 -8.47
C PRO A 28 4.83 4.01 -7.77
N LEU A 29 5.30 5.25 -7.98
CA LEU A 29 4.70 6.44 -7.38
C LEU A 29 3.26 6.65 -7.88
N LYS A 30 3.03 6.40 -9.17
CA LYS A 30 1.69 6.53 -9.77
C LYS A 30 0.75 5.46 -9.24
N LEU A 31 1.23 4.22 -9.12
CA LEU A 31 0.45 3.11 -8.58
C LEU A 31 0.06 3.37 -7.12
N VAL A 32 0.99 3.85 -6.30
CA VAL A 32 0.70 4.23 -4.91
C VAL A 32 -0.32 5.35 -4.84
N TYR A 33 -0.17 6.43 -5.62
CA TYR A 33 -1.14 7.54 -5.63
C TYR A 33 -2.56 7.08 -5.98
N GLN A 34 -2.70 6.25 -7.01
CA GLN A 34 -4.01 5.73 -7.44
C GLN A 34 -4.64 4.82 -6.39
N GLU A 35 -3.85 3.94 -5.79
CA GLU A 35 -4.36 3.08 -4.72
C GLU A 35 -4.70 3.89 -3.47
N MET A 36 -3.91 4.89 -3.13
CA MET A 36 -4.14 5.77 -1.99
C MET A 36 -5.47 6.54 -2.13
N LEU A 37 -5.79 7.04 -3.33
CA LEU A 37 -7.10 7.64 -3.64
C LEU A 37 -8.24 6.65 -3.41
N TYR A 38 -8.09 5.42 -3.88
CA TYR A 38 -9.09 4.37 -3.70
C TYR A 38 -9.29 4.03 -2.21
N GLN A 39 -8.19 3.84 -1.47
CA GLN A 39 -8.23 3.55 -0.04
C GLN A 39 -8.86 4.68 0.77
N TYR A 40 -8.61 5.94 0.39
CA TYR A 40 -9.27 7.10 1.00
C TYR A 40 -10.79 7.06 0.81
N GLN A 41 -11.26 6.85 -0.42
CA GLN A 41 -12.69 6.79 -0.73
C GLN A 41 -13.39 5.65 0.02
N VAL A 42 -12.77 4.47 0.03
CA VAL A 42 -13.30 3.30 0.76
C VAL A 42 -13.27 3.54 2.27
N GLY A 43 -12.24 4.19 2.81
CA GLY A 43 -12.18 4.55 4.22
C GLY A 43 -13.32 5.47 4.64
N LEU A 44 -13.60 6.51 3.86
CA LEU A 44 -14.74 7.40 4.10
C LEU A 44 -16.08 6.64 4.08
N GLU A 45 -16.27 5.75 3.10
CA GLU A 45 -17.47 4.90 3.02
C GLU A 45 -17.61 3.99 4.24
N ILE A 46 -16.52 3.31 4.62
CA ILE A 46 -16.48 2.44 5.80
C ILE A 46 -16.87 3.21 7.07
N HIS A 47 -16.32 4.40 7.28
CA HIS A 47 -16.61 5.24 8.44
C HIS A 47 -18.04 5.82 8.43
N GLN A 48 -18.71 5.86 7.28
CA GLN A 48 -20.13 6.22 7.18
C GLN A 48 -21.07 5.03 7.47
N LEU A 49 -20.65 3.81 7.12
CA LEU A 49 -21.50 2.62 7.20
C LEU A 49 -21.47 1.91 8.56
N TYR A 50 -20.39 2.05 9.33
CA TYR A 50 -20.16 1.26 10.53
C TYR A 50 -19.85 2.13 11.76
N ASP A 51 -20.45 1.82 12.91
CA ASP A 51 -20.03 2.36 14.21
C ASP A 51 -19.02 1.41 14.85
N PHE A 52 -17.74 1.75 14.76
CA PHE A 52 -16.66 0.92 15.30
C PHE A 52 -16.59 0.86 16.84
N LYS A 53 -17.47 1.55 17.56
CA LYS A 53 -17.70 1.29 18.98
C LYS A 53 -18.45 -0.02 19.21
N GLN A 54 -19.14 -0.54 18.20
CA GLN A 54 -19.86 -1.81 18.24
C GLN A 54 -18.99 -2.97 17.71
N PRO A 55 -18.72 -4.01 18.52
CA PRO A 55 -17.93 -5.17 18.06
C PRO A 55 -18.52 -5.89 16.83
N MET A 56 -19.85 -5.88 16.70
CA MET A 56 -20.54 -6.50 15.56
C MET A 56 -20.24 -5.78 14.25
N ASP A 57 -20.19 -4.46 14.25
CA ASP A 57 -19.90 -3.65 13.07
C ASP A 57 -18.45 -3.84 12.61
N VAL A 58 -17.51 -3.97 13.55
CA VAL A 58 -16.11 -4.32 13.23
C VAL A 58 -16.03 -5.69 12.53
N MET A 59 -16.79 -6.67 13.02
CA MET A 59 -16.83 -8.00 12.40
C MET A 59 -17.46 -7.98 11.00
N GLN A 60 -18.59 -7.27 10.83
CA GLN A 60 -19.26 -7.13 9.54
C GLN A 60 -18.36 -6.41 8.52
N CYS A 61 -17.74 -5.30 8.91
CA CYS A 61 -16.78 -4.60 8.08
C CYS A 61 -15.64 -5.52 7.63
N LYS A 62 -15.06 -6.33 8.53
CA LYS A 62 -14.00 -7.28 8.16
C LYS A 62 -14.46 -8.36 7.19
N ASN A 63 -15.69 -8.84 7.32
CA ASN A 63 -16.25 -9.83 6.41
C ASN A 63 -16.48 -9.25 5.00
N GLN A 64 -16.89 -7.99 4.90
CA GLN A 64 -17.18 -7.33 3.61
C GLN A 64 -15.95 -6.69 2.97
N TYR A 65 -15.15 -5.94 3.74
CA TYR A 65 -14.02 -5.13 3.28
C TYR A 65 -12.66 -5.72 3.66
N GLY A 66 -12.57 -6.92 4.23
CA GLY A 66 -11.28 -7.53 4.64
C GLY A 66 -10.26 -7.64 3.51
N TYR A 67 -10.70 -7.76 2.24
CA TYR A 67 -9.82 -7.79 1.08
C TYR A 67 -9.13 -6.43 0.81
N ILE A 68 -9.76 -5.31 1.20
CA ILE A 68 -9.22 -3.95 1.08
C ILE A 68 -7.92 -3.83 1.87
N GLN A 69 -7.88 -4.40 3.08
CA GLN A 69 -6.68 -4.42 3.92
C GLN A 69 -5.50 -5.12 3.26
N THR A 70 -5.73 -6.22 2.54
CA THR A 70 -4.68 -6.91 1.79
C THR A 70 -4.14 -6.04 0.67
N ARG A 71 -5.04 -5.38 -0.07
CA ARG A 71 -4.69 -4.47 -1.17
C ARG A 71 -3.91 -3.25 -0.66
N ALA A 72 -4.32 -2.67 0.46
CA ALA A 72 -3.64 -1.56 1.13
C ALA A 72 -2.22 -1.93 1.60
N ARG A 73 -2.01 -3.16 2.09
CA ARG A 73 -0.65 -3.63 2.44
C ARG A 73 0.24 -3.78 1.20
N SER A 74 -0.31 -4.21 0.07
CA SER A 74 0.44 -4.23 -1.19
C SER A 74 0.89 -2.82 -1.60
N MET A 75 0.06 -1.79 -1.38
CA MET A 75 0.43 -0.40 -1.64
C MET A 75 1.67 0.04 -0.86
N VAL A 76 1.74 -0.28 0.45
CA VAL A 76 2.92 -0.01 1.28
C VAL A 76 4.15 -0.74 0.72
N GLY A 77 3.98 -1.98 0.26
CA GLY A 77 5.05 -2.71 -0.43
C GLY A 77 5.52 -2.02 -1.72
N THR A 78 4.60 -1.51 -2.53
CA THR A 78 4.90 -0.77 -3.76
C THR A 78 5.58 0.57 -3.47
N ALA A 79 5.24 1.23 -2.37
CA ALA A 79 5.90 2.47 -1.92
C ALA A 79 7.40 2.30 -1.69
N ASN A 80 7.84 1.11 -1.27
CA ASN A 80 9.27 0.79 -1.12
C ASN A 80 10.05 0.75 -2.45
N GLN A 81 9.36 0.72 -3.59
CA GLN A 81 9.96 0.69 -4.93
C GLN A 81 10.12 2.08 -5.54
N VAL A 82 9.70 3.13 -4.84
CA VAL A 82 9.85 4.53 -5.26
C VAL A 82 11.30 5.00 -5.08
N GLU A 83 11.69 6.01 -5.86
CA GLU A 83 12.96 6.72 -5.75
C GLU A 83 13.30 7.08 -4.29
N GLU A 84 14.57 6.93 -3.92
CA GLU A 84 15.01 6.95 -2.53
C GLU A 84 14.75 8.30 -1.85
N GLU A 85 14.86 9.41 -2.60
CA GLU A 85 14.71 10.78 -2.11
C GLU A 85 13.31 11.07 -1.54
N ILE A 86 12.27 10.43 -2.09
CA ILE A 86 10.87 10.65 -1.69
C ILE A 86 10.25 9.40 -1.03
N ARG A 87 10.99 8.29 -0.97
CA ARG A 87 10.47 6.97 -0.54
C ARG A 87 9.84 7.01 0.83
N SER A 88 10.49 7.67 1.80
CA SER A 88 10.00 7.73 3.18
C SER A 88 8.63 8.41 3.25
N ASP A 89 8.48 9.56 2.60
CA ASP A 89 7.22 10.30 2.57
C ASP A 89 6.08 9.51 1.91
N VAL A 90 6.42 8.75 0.86
CA VAL A 90 5.44 7.90 0.15
C VAL A 90 5.04 6.68 0.97
N ILE A 91 5.97 6.08 1.72
CA ILE A 91 5.66 5.00 2.67
C ILE A 91 4.74 5.51 3.77
N ASP A 92 5.03 6.67 4.35
CA ASP A 92 4.20 7.27 5.39
C ASP A 92 2.79 7.59 4.86
N ALA A 93 2.70 8.19 3.67
CA ALA A 93 1.43 8.44 2.99
C ALA A 93 0.61 7.14 2.78
N ALA A 94 1.27 6.06 2.36
CA ALA A 94 0.63 4.75 2.19
C ALA A 94 0.11 4.18 3.52
N TRP A 95 0.83 4.38 4.63
CA TRP A 95 0.37 3.97 5.96
C TRP A 95 -0.85 4.76 6.43
N PHE A 96 -0.90 6.08 6.19
CA PHE A 96 -2.08 6.88 6.51
C PHE A 96 -3.33 6.37 5.77
N ALA A 97 -3.21 6.11 4.47
CA ALA A 97 -4.33 5.59 3.70
C ALA A 97 -4.73 4.17 4.10
N LEU A 98 -3.77 3.30 4.43
CA LEU A 98 -4.09 1.97 5.00
C LEU A 98 -4.85 2.07 6.32
N ASN A 99 -4.45 3.01 7.19
CA ASN A 99 -5.12 3.19 8.47
C ASN A 99 -6.53 3.77 8.29
N CYS A 100 -6.73 4.69 7.34
CA CYS A 100 -8.05 5.24 6.98
C CYS A 100 -9.04 4.14 6.55
N SER A 101 -8.62 3.15 5.75
CA SER A 101 -9.51 2.08 5.27
C SER A 101 -9.55 0.84 6.18
N ARG A 102 -9.02 0.92 7.40
CA ARG A 102 -8.96 -0.22 8.32
C ARG A 102 -10.23 -0.35 9.14
N CYS A 103 -10.93 -1.48 9.03
CA CYS A 103 -12.04 -1.77 9.93
C CYS A 103 -11.61 -1.69 11.41
N GLY A 104 -12.23 -0.78 12.17
CA GLY A 104 -11.89 -0.49 13.57
C GLY A 104 -10.80 0.58 13.76
N SER A 105 -10.45 1.35 12.72
CA SER A 105 -9.66 2.58 12.86
C SER A 105 -10.44 3.66 13.63
N ALA A 106 -9.70 4.65 14.14
CA ALA A 106 -10.28 5.83 14.75
C ALA A 106 -10.97 6.69 13.66
N GLU A 107 -12.00 7.45 14.03
CA GLU A 107 -12.82 8.26 13.11
C GLU A 107 -11.98 9.30 12.34
N ASP A 108 -10.94 9.82 12.96
CA ASP A 108 -9.98 10.79 12.42
C ASP A 108 -8.85 10.15 11.59
N SER A 109 -8.85 8.82 11.39
CA SER A 109 -7.75 8.12 10.70
C SER A 109 -7.62 8.51 9.22
N CYS A 110 -8.64 9.14 8.64
CA CYS A 110 -8.66 9.62 7.27
C CYS A 110 -8.23 11.08 7.11
N ASP A 111 -8.16 11.86 8.19
CA ASP A 111 -7.88 13.30 8.16
C ASP A 111 -6.54 13.66 7.50
N PRO A 112 -5.44 12.90 7.69
CA PRO A 112 -4.15 13.24 7.07
C PRO A 112 -4.07 12.89 5.57
N VAL A 113 -4.99 12.05 5.06
CA VAL A 113 -4.86 11.44 3.72
C VAL A 113 -4.94 12.47 2.59
N PRO A 114 -5.83 13.50 2.60
CA PRO A 114 -5.86 14.52 1.56
C PRO A 114 -4.56 15.30 1.38
N GLU A 115 -3.92 15.71 2.48
CA GLU A 115 -2.64 16.44 2.42
C GLU A 115 -1.55 15.55 1.79
N LYS A 116 -1.49 14.28 2.20
CA LYS A 116 -0.55 13.32 1.65
C LYS A 116 -0.81 13.02 0.17
N LEU A 117 -2.07 13.00 -0.27
CA LEU A 117 -2.43 12.85 -1.69
C LEU A 117 -1.91 14.02 -2.53
N GLU A 118 -2.07 15.26 -2.06
CA GLU A 118 -1.56 16.45 -2.76
C GLU A 118 -0.03 16.47 -2.83
N LEU A 119 0.66 15.98 -1.79
CA LEU A 119 2.10 15.80 -1.81
C LEU A 119 2.53 14.80 -2.90
N LEU A 120 1.93 13.61 -2.95
CA LEU A 120 2.23 12.61 -3.99
C LEU A 120 1.92 13.11 -5.40
N LYS A 121 0.81 13.82 -5.57
CA LYS A 121 0.44 14.44 -6.85
C LYS A 121 1.49 15.43 -7.32
N SER A 122 1.98 16.30 -6.43
CA SER A 122 3.03 17.26 -6.73
C SER A 122 4.33 16.58 -7.16
N GLN A 123 4.70 15.48 -6.49
CA GLN A 123 5.87 14.67 -6.86
C GLN A 123 5.71 14.02 -8.24
N LEU A 124 4.52 13.52 -8.57
CA LEU A 124 4.21 12.97 -9.89
C LEU A 124 4.34 14.01 -10.99
N GLU A 125 3.81 15.20 -10.78
CA GLU A 125 3.89 16.31 -11.73
C GLU A 125 5.34 16.77 -11.95
N ALA A 126 6.13 16.87 -10.88
CA ALA A 126 7.56 17.18 -10.96
C ALA A 126 8.33 16.13 -11.78
N LYS A 127 8.08 14.84 -11.52
CA LYS A 127 8.68 13.72 -12.26
C LYS A 127 8.32 13.73 -13.74
N GLN A 128 7.08 14.10 -14.08
CA GLN A 128 6.64 14.22 -15.48
C GLN A 128 7.32 15.38 -16.19
N LYS A 129 7.43 16.54 -15.55
CA LYS A 129 8.13 17.71 -16.10
C LYS A 129 9.61 17.43 -16.37
N ALA A 130 10.31 16.84 -15.39
CA ALA A 130 11.71 16.46 -15.54
C ALA A 130 11.95 15.49 -16.70
N LYS A 131 11.04 14.53 -16.94
CA LYS A 131 11.12 13.63 -18.10
C LYS A 131 10.89 14.33 -19.42
N ALA A 132 10.01 15.33 -19.48
CA ALA A 132 9.70 16.08 -20.69
C ALA A 132 10.86 17.01 -21.11
N GLU A 133 11.61 17.55 -20.13
CA GLU A 133 12.77 18.42 -20.38
C GLU A 133 14.03 17.64 -20.84
N GLN A 134 14.03 16.32 -20.67
CA GLN A 134 15.12 15.43 -21.10
C GLN A 134 14.92 14.84 -22.51
N GLN A 135 13.81 15.17 -23.18
CA GLN A 135 13.45 14.72 -24.53
C GLN A 135 13.62 15.85 -25.56
#